data_AF-A0A131Y7D0-F1
#
_entry.id   AF-A0A131Y7D0-F1
#
_cell.length_a   1.000
_cell.length_b   1.000
_cell.length_c   1.000
_cell.angle_alpha   90.00
_cell.angle_beta   90.00
_cell.angle_gamma   90.00
#
_symmetry.space_group_name_H-M   'P 1'
#
loop_
_entity.id
_entity.type
_entity.pdbx_description
1 polymer ?
#
loop_
_entity_poly.entity_id
_entity_poly.type
_entity_poly.pdbx_seq_one_letter_code
_entity_poly.pdbx_strand_id
1 'polypeptide(L)'
;FFWDVLQRTLKKELSIHPTGIRFLNVTNDDLVPYDMFFLLGLCSIWRSRMAVRHADPNAKEVRYYFFSFVKRIESVISKCEPKPEWLGICQSLLDMRDF
;
A
#
# COMPACT_ATOMS: atom_id res chain seq x y z
N PHE A 1 0.24 6.60 -13.03
CA PHE A 1 1.54 6.24 -12.45
C PHE A 1 1.45 5.28 -11.26
N PHE A 2 0.90 5.67 -10.10
CA PHE A 2 0.86 4.78 -8.91
C PHE A 2 0.17 3.43 -9.20
N TRP A 3 -0.97 3.46 -9.92
CA TRP A 3 -1.65 2.24 -10.37
C TRP A 3 -0.79 1.40 -11.33
N ASP A 4 -0.09 2.03 -12.27
CA ASP A 4 0.77 1.33 -13.23
C ASP A 4 1.93 0.63 -12.53
N VAL A 5 2.53 1.30 -11.53
CA VAL A 5 3.56 0.70 -10.67
C VAL A 5 2.96 -0.47 -9.91
N LEU A 6 1.82 -0.29 -9.25
CA LEU A 6 1.15 -1.35 -8.49
C LEU A 6 0.81 -2.57 -9.36
N GLN A 7 0.26 -2.34 -10.55
CA GLN A 7 -0.12 -3.37 -11.51
C GLN A 7 1.10 -4.14 -12.03
N ARG A 8 2.22 -3.45 -12.31
CA ARG A 8 3.49 -4.11 -12.70
C ARG A 8 4.09 -4.92 -11.56
N THR A 9 4.05 -4.41 -10.33
CA THR A 9 4.56 -5.12 -9.15
C THR A 9 3.73 -6.38 -8.86
N LEU A 10 2.44 -6.39 -9.19
CA LEU A 10 1.58 -7.56 -9.00
C LEU A 10 1.86 -8.72 -9.97
N LYS A 11 2.56 -8.48 -11.10
CA LYS A 11 2.89 -9.48 -12.16
C LYS A 11 1.74 -10.44 -12.54
N LYS A 12 0.50 -10.11 -12.19
CA LYS A 12 -0.69 -10.95 -12.30
C LYS A 12 -1.86 -10.02 -12.62
N GLU A 13 -2.72 -10.43 -13.55
CA GLU A 13 -4.04 -9.84 -13.66
C GLU A 13 -4.74 -10.02 -12.31
N LEU A 14 -5.02 -8.91 -11.62
CA LEU A 14 -5.84 -8.97 -10.41
C LEU A 14 -7.22 -9.47 -10.84
N SER A 15 -7.54 -10.72 -10.51
CA SER A 15 -8.91 -11.23 -10.64
C SER A 15 -9.77 -10.58 -9.55
N ILE A 16 -10.15 -9.32 -9.75
CA ILE A 16 -11.05 -8.57 -8.86
C ILE A 16 -12.46 -9.11 -9.10
N HIS A 17 -12.94 -9.98 -8.21
CA HIS A 17 -14.31 -10.46 -8.27
C HIS A 17 -15.24 -9.53 -7.45
N PRO A 18 -16.51 -9.32 -7.85
CA PRO A 18 -17.47 -8.53 -7.09
C PRO A 18 -17.69 -8.98 -5.64
N THR A 19 -17.34 -10.24 -5.32
CA THR A 19 -17.44 -10.84 -3.98
C THR A 19 -16.14 -10.78 -3.17
N GLY A 20 -15.15 -9.99 -3.60
CA GLY A 20 -13.95 -9.67 -2.85
C GLY A 20 -12.65 -9.86 -3.63
N ILE A 21 -11.59 -9.21 -3.15
CA ILE A 21 -10.20 -9.46 -3.58
C ILE A 21 -9.79 -10.81 -2.97
N ARG A 22 -10.21 -11.92 -3.61
CA ARG A 22 -9.80 -13.25 -3.19
C ARG A 22 -8.36 -13.48 -3.64
N PHE A 23 -7.46 -13.36 -2.67
CA PHE A 23 -6.06 -13.73 -2.70
C PHE A 23 -5.24 -12.90 -3.69
N LEU A 24 -4.70 -11.78 -3.21
CA LEU A 24 -3.43 -11.30 -3.74
C LEU A 24 -2.43 -12.44 -3.54
N ASN A 25 -2.26 -13.29 -4.56
CA ASN A 25 -1.32 -14.40 -4.54
C ASN A 25 0.08 -13.82 -4.71
N VAL A 26 0.56 -13.23 -3.62
CA VAL A 26 1.84 -12.58 -3.49
C VAL A 26 2.73 -13.52 -2.72
N THR A 27 3.87 -13.87 -3.30
CA THR A 27 4.88 -14.63 -2.56
C THR A 27 5.45 -13.71 -1.49
N ASN A 28 5.29 -14.10 -0.22
CA ASN A 28 5.93 -13.43 0.91
C ASN A 28 7.37 -13.95 1.01
N ASP A 29 8.16 -13.67 -0.03
CA ASP A 29 9.60 -13.95 -0.03
C ASP A 29 10.25 -13.20 1.14
N ASP A 30 11.18 -13.86 1.82
CA ASP A 30 11.92 -13.31 2.97
C ASP A 30 11.05 -12.78 4.13
N LEU A 31 9.86 -13.40 4.35
CA LEU A 31 8.90 -13.04 5.40
C LEU A 31 8.34 -11.61 5.27
N VAL A 32 8.54 -10.95 4.13
CA VAL A 32 8.01 -9.61 3.88
C VAL A 32 6.50 -9.71 3.60
N PRO A 33 5.64 -8.96 4.31
CA PRO A 33 4.20 -8.96 4.08
C PRO A 33 3.85 -8.06 2.90
N TYR A 34 4.22 -8.48 1.69
CA TYR A 34 3.98 -7.71 0.47
C TYR A 34 2.48 -7.52 0.21
N ASP A 35 1.68 -8.54 0.50
CA ASP A 35 0.22 -8.49 0.48
C ASP A 35 -0.35 -7.28 1.24
N MET A 36 0.18 -6.98 2.43
CA MET A 36 -0.18 -5.83 3.23
C MET A 36 0.16 -4.51 2.51
N PHE A 37 1.37 -4.36 2.00
CA PHE A 37 1.76 -3.14 1.27
C PHE A 37 0.90 -2.92 0.03
N PHE A 38 0.57 -4.00 -0.69
CA PHE A 38 -0.34 -3.91 -1.83
C PHE A 38 -1.76 -3.50 -1.43
N LEU A 39 -2.32 -4.08 -0.35
CA LEU A 39 -3.62 -3.70 0.17
C LEU A 39 -3.66 -2.23 0.58
N LEU A 40 -2.58 -1.71 1.20
CA LEU A 40 -2.46 -0.29 1.50
C LEU A 40 -2.46 0.56 0.22
N GLY A 41 -1.77 0.12 -0.83
CA GLY A 41 -1.77 0.77 -2.14
C GLY A 41 -3.17 0.85 -2.74
N LEU A 42 -3.89 -0.27 -2.77
CA LEU A 42 -5.27 -0.34 -3.28
C LEU A 42 -6.23 0.54 -2.47
N CYS A 43 -6.16 0.48 -1.14
CA CYS A 43 -6.95 1.32 -0.25
C CYS A 43 -6.65 2.81 -0.47
N SER A 44 -5.40 3.17 -0.73
CA SER A 44 -4.99 4.56 -1.01
C SER A 44 -5.58 5.07 -2.31
N ILE A 45 -5.59 4.24 -3.36
CA ILE A 45 -6.24 4.58 -4.64
C ILE A 45 -7.73 4.80 -4.42
N TRP A 46 -8.40 3.87 -3.72
CA TRP A 46 -9.82 3.99 -3.43
C TRP A 46 -10.13 5.26 -2.64
N ARG A 47 -9.38 5.57 -1.58
CA ARG A 47 -9.60 6.78 -0.76
C ARG A 47 -9.43 8.06 -1.56
N SER A 48 -8.37 8.17 -2.38
CA SER A 48 -8.16 9.33 -3.24
C SER A 48 -9.32 9.52 -4.23
N ARG A 49 -9.77 8.45 -4.89
CA ARG A 49 -10.92 8.52 -5.81
C ARG A 49 -12.22 8.88 -5.10
N MET A 50 -12.46 8.37 -3.90
CA MET A 50 -13.66 8.72 -3.12
C MET A 50 -13.62 10.17 -2.62
N ALA A 51 -12.46 10.68 -2.20
CA ALA A 51 -12.31 12.08 -1.80
C ALA A 51 -12.65 13.03 -2.96
N VAL A 52 -12.16 12.74 -4.17
CA VAL A 52 -12.52 13.49 -5.38
C VAL A 52 -14.01 13.36 -5.68
N ARG A 53 -14.57 12.15 -5.63
CA ARG A 53 -16.00 11.90 -5.89
C ARG A 53 -16.92 12.68 -4.94
N HIS A 54 -16.52 12.84 -3.68
CA HIS A 54 -17.29 13.56 -2.67
C HIS A 54 -16.94 15.05 -2.58
N ALA A 55 -16.13 15.57 -3.51
CA ALA A 55 -15.65 16.94 -3.49
C ALA A 55 -15.04 17.34 -2.12
N ASP A 56 -14.29 16.43 -1.50
CA ASP A 56 -13.59 16.69 -0.25
C ASP A 56 -12.58 17.83 -0.47
N PRO A 57 -12.66 18.95 0.27
CA PRO A 57 -11.73 20.07 0.13
C PRO A 57 -10.28 19.69 0.44
N ASN A 58 -10.07 18.57 1.15
CA ASN A 58 -8.76 18.03 1.49
C ASN A 58 -8.39 16.80 0.65
N ALA A 59 -9.00 16.61 -0.52
CA ALA A 59 -8.66 15.50 -1.40
C ALA A 59 -7.16 15.53 -1.74
N LYS A 60 -6.48 14.41 -1.48
CA LYS A 60 -5.04 14.25 -1.74
C LYS A 60 -4.79 13.26 -2.87
N GLU A 61 -3.59 13.33 -3.44
CA GLU A 61 -3.10 12.27 -4.31
C GLU A 61 -2.93 10.95 -3.55
N VAL A 62 -3.03 9.83 -4.26
CA VAL A 62 -2.91 8.46 -3.73
C VAL A 62 -1.71 8.30 -2.80
N ARG A 63 -0.55 8.84 -3.19
CA ARG A 63 0.71 8.74 -2.43
C ARG A 63 0.62 9.26 -0.99
N TYR A 64 -0.15 10.33 -0.75
CA TYR A 64 -0.27 10.89 0.59
C TYR A 64 -1.03 9.95 1.51
N TYR A 65 -2.08 9.30 1.00
CA TYR A 65 -2.79 8.27 1.75
C TYR A 65 -1.88 7.06 1.98
N PHE A 66 -1.13 6.64 0.97
CA PHE A 66 -0.22 5.51 1.07
C PHE A 66 0.88 5.73 2.12
N PHE A 67 1.59 6.86 2.06
CA PHE A 67 2.62 7.22 3.05
C PHE A 67 2.04 7.34 4.45
N SER A 68 0.84 7.91 4.59
CA SER A 68 0.15 7.96 5.88
C SER A 68 -0.12 6.57 6.45
N PHE A 69 -0.49 5.59 5.61
CA PHE A 69 -0.69 4.22 6.06
C PHE A 69 0.64 3.52 6.40
N VAL A 70 1.65 3.63 5.54
CA VAL A 70 2.98 3.05 5.79
C VAL A 70 3.59 3.58 7.08
N LYS A 71 3.54 4.90 7.31
CA LYS A 71 4.01 5.52 8.56
C LYS A 71 3.26 5.02 9.79
N ARG A 72 1.95 4.78 9.65
CA ARG A 72 1.14 4.23 10.75
C ARG A 72 1.53 2.79 11.07
N ILE A 73 1.79 1.97 10.05
CA ILE A 73 2.24 0.59 10.24
C ILE A 73 3.63 0.57 10.87
N GLU A 74 4.57 1.34 10.32
CA GLU A 74 5.93 1.47 10.86
C GLU A 74 5.89 1.85 12.35
N SER A 75 5.10 2.86 12.72
CA SER A 75 4.98 3.30 14.12
C SER A 75 4.40 2.26 15.08
N VAL A 76 3.61 1.30 14.59
CA VAL A 76 3.05 0.21 15.39
C VAL A 76 4.06 -0.93 15.49
N ILE A 77 4.61 -1.36 14.35
CA ILE A 77 5.52 -2.51 14.26
C ILE A 77 6.88 -2.21 14.89
N SER A 78 7.35 -0.95 14.88
CA SER A 78 8.60 -0.54 15.53
C SER A 78 8.59 -0.73 17.06
N LYS A 79 7.41 -0.91 17.66
CA LYS A 79 7.22 -1.20 19.08
C LYS A 79 7.14 -2.70 19.40
N CYS A 80 7.05 -3.55 18.39
CA CYS A 80 7.02 -5.00 18.58
C CYS A 80 8.44 -5.54 18.78
N GLU A 81 8.59 -6.53 19.67
CA GLU A 81 9.82 -7.30 19.80
C GLU A 81 9.56 -8.80 19.58
N PRO A 82 10.37 -9.49 18.76
CA PRO A 82 11.50 -8.95 18.00
C PRO A 82 11.05 -8.07 16.82
N LYS A 83 11.88 -7.09 16.44
CA LYS A 83 11.61 -6.23 15.29
C LYS A 83 11.74 -7.04 14.00
N PRO A 84 10.77 -6.97 13.08
CA PRO A 84 10.88 -7.68 11.82
C PRO A 84 11.98 -7.08 10.94
N GLU A 85 12.75 -7.93 10.28
CA GLU A 85 13.85 -7.52 9.40
C GLU A 85 13.37 -6.64 8.24
N TRP A 86 12.15 -6.88 7.76
CA TRP A 86 11.52 -6.12 6.69
C TRP A 86 11.07 -4.71 7.11
N LEU A 87 11.17 -4.31 8.38
CA LEU A 87 10.76 -2.97 8.84
C LEU A 87 11.47 -1.84 8.08
N GLY A 88 12.71 -2.06 7.64
CA GLY A 88 13.47 -1.11 6.81
C GLY A 88 12.82 -0.80 5.44
N ILE A 89 11.94 -1.68 4.96
CA ILE A 89 11.15 -1.46 3.74
C ILE A 89 10.17 -0.29 3.94
N CYS A 90 9.55 -0.17 5.12
CA CYS A 90 8.67 0.96 5.41
C CYS A 90 9.40 2.29 5.28
N GLN A 91 10.64 2.37 5.78
CA GLN A 91 11.46 3.57 5.65
C GLN A 91 11.81 3.85 4.18
N SER A 92 12.26 2.82 3.46
CA SER A 92 12.56 2.92 2.02
C SER A 92 11.35 3.41 1.20
N LEU A 93 10.14 2.96 1.53
CA LEU A 93 8.89 3.40 0.89
C LEU A 93 8.59 4.87 1.18
N LEU A 94 8.85 5.34 2.40
CA LEU A 94 8.61 6.73 2.80
C LEU A 94 9.63 7.70 2.18
N ASP A 95 10.85 7.22 1.90
CA ASP A 95 11.91 8.00 1.27
C ASP A 95 11.85 8.00 -0.27
N MET A 96 10.87 7.30 -0.87
CA MET A 96 10.68 7.30 -2.32
C MET A 96 10.38 8.73 -2.82
N ARG A 97 11.21 9.18 -3.77
CA ARG A 97 11.03 10.44 -4.48
C ARG A 97 9.73 10.48 -5.27
N ASP A 98 9.26 11.70 -5.51
CA ASP A 98 8.15 12.01 -6.39
C ASP A 98 8.40 11.40 -7.78
N PHE A 99 7.43 10.65 -8.30
CA PHE A 99 7.45 10.04 -9.64
C PHE A 99 6.34 10.64 -10.51
#